data_AF-A0A1V0V034-F1
#
_entry.id   AF-A0A1V0V034-F1
#
_cell.length_a   1.000
_cell.length_b   1.000
_cell.length_c   1.000
_cell.angle_alpha   90.00
_cell.angle_beta   90.00
_cell.angle_gamma   90.00
#
_symmetry.space_group_name_H-M   'P 1'
#
loop_
_entity.id
_entity.type
_entity.pdbx_description
1 polymer ?
#
loop_
_entity_poly.entity_id
_entity_poly.type
_entity_poly.pdbx_seq_one_letter_code
_entity_poly.pdbx_strand_id
1 'polypeptide(L)' 'MKNQIHVEVSRSTELDRWIAERHYLKSTPAGAKLRLWILDDQGNRIGAMMWGETHCKKLGTGIFARTHKNVPH' A
#
# COMPACT_ATOMS: atom_id res chain seq x y z
N MET A 1 -20.65 2.47 15.58
CA MET A 1 -20.65 1.61 14.37
C MET A 1 -19.25 1.05 14.23
N LYS A 2 -19.09 -0.28 14.07
CA LYS A 2 -17.76 -0.89 13.84
C LYS A 2 -17.43 -0.73 12.36
N ASN A 3 -16.54 0.19 12.00
CA ASN A 3 -16.00 0.22 10.64
C ASN A 3 -15.23 -1.08 10.41
N GLN A 4 -15.81 -1.99 9.62
CA GLN A 4 -15.09 -3.16 9.12
C GLN A 4 -14.05 -2.68 8.11
N ILE A 5 -12.82 -3.15 8.27
CA ILE A 5 -11.72 -2.88 7.36
C ILE A 5 -11.45 -4.16 6.59
N HIS A 6 -11.44 -4.06 5.26
CA HIS A 6 -11.10 -5.17 4.38
C HIS A 6 -9.69 -5.00 3.83
N VAL A 7 -9.02 -6.12 3.59
CA VAL A 7 -7.69 -6.14 2.98
C VAL A 7 -7.75 -6.97 1.71
N GLU A 8 -7.34 -6.39 0.60
CA GLU A 8 -7.31 -7.04 -0.71
C GLU A 8 -5.87 -7.14 -1.22
N VAL A 9 -5.48 -8.30 -1.73
CA VAL A 9 -4.18 -8.49 -2.37
C VAL A 9 -4.22 -7.92 -3.79
N SER A 10 -3.43 -6.88 -4.03
CA SER A 10 -3.26 -6.32 -5.37
C SER A 10 -2.21 -7.10 -6.15
N ARG A 11 -2.55 -7.48 -7.39
CA ARG A 11 -1.59 -8.05 -8.36
C ARG A 11 -1.07 -7.01 -9.35
N SER A 12 -1.58 -5.78 -9.28
CA SER A 12 -1.21 -4.70 -10.19
C SER A 12 -0.04 -3.88 -9.65
N THR A 13 0.79 -3.37 -10.56
CA THR A 13 1.87 -2.42 -10.24
C THR A 13 1.38 -0.99 -10.05
N GLU A 14 0.07 -0.74 -10.21
CA GLU A 14 -0.55 0.55 -9.94
C GLU A 14 -0.33 1.00 -8.49
N LEU A 15 -0.34 0.04 -7.56
CA LEU A 15 -0.09 0.28 -6.14
C LEU A 15 1.35 0.78 -5.90
N ASP A 16 2.32 0.37 -6.72
CA ASP A 16 3.69 0.88 -6.68
C ASP A 16 3.70 2.40 -6.94
N ARG A 17 3.06 2.85 -8.02
CA ARG A 17 2.97 4.29 -8.34
C ARG A 17 2.23 5.06 -7.26
N TRP A 18 1.11 4.51 -6.78
CA TRP A 18 0.30 5.16 -5.74
C TRP A 18 1.08 5.38 -4.45
N ILE A 19 1.86 4.37 -4.01
CA ILE A 19 2.73 4.48 -2.83
C ILE A 19 3.88 5.44 -3.10
N ALA A 20 4.54 5.38 -4.27
CA ALA A 20 5.61 6.32 -4.61
C ALA A 20 5.13 7.79 -4.58
N GLU A 21 3.90 8.07 -5.00
CA GLU A 21 3.36 9.43 -5.00
C GLU A 21 3.02 9.95 -3.59
N ARG A 22 2.63 9.05 -2.67
CA ARG A 22 2.02 9.43 -1.37
C ARG A 22 2.88 9.10 -0.16
N HIS A 23 3.87 8.23 -0.30
CA HIS A 23 4.81 7.91 0.75
C HIS A 23 5.87 9.00 0.88
N TYR A 24 6.27 9.32 2.11
CA TYR A 24 7.21 10.41 2.39
C TYR A 24 8.59 10.22 1.71
N LEU A 25 9.01 8.97 1.48
CA LEU A 25 10.27 8.67 0.78
C LEU A 25 10.18 8.80 -0.75
N LYS A 26 8.97 8.97 -1.31
CA LYS A 26 8.70 8.98 -2.76
C LYS A 26 9.32 7.82 -3.55
N SER A 27 9.56 6.70 -2.87
CA SER A 27 10.22 5.51 -3.42
C SER A 27 9.42 4.27 -3.09
N THR A 28 9.37 3.32 -4.03
CA THR A 28 8.88 1.98 -3.78
C THR A 28 10.03 1.05 -3.39
N PRO A 29 9.79 0.04 -2.52
CA PRO A 29 10.77 -1.01 -2.29
C PRO A 29 11.03 -1.77 -3.60
N ALA A 30 12.29 -2.06 -3.90
CA ALA A 30 12.63 -2.93 -5.01
C ALA A 30 12.10 -4.35 -4.73
N GLY A 31 11.65 -5.07 -5.76
CA GLY A 31 11.19 -6.46 -5.58
C GLY A 31 10.03 -6.60 -4.58
N ALA A 32 9.00 -5.77 -4.71
CA ALA A 32 7.79 -5.90 -3.90
C ALA A 32 7.16 -7.30 -4.06
N LYS A 33 7.19 -8.06 -2.96
CA LYS A 33 6.67 -9.43 -2.84
C LYS A 33 5.19 -9.46 -2.45
N LEU A 34 4.69 -8.41 -1.79
CA LEU A 34 3.29 -8.30 -1.38
C LEU A 34 2.78 -6.87 -1.57
N ARG A 35 1.58 -6.74 -2.14
CA ARG A 35 0.88 -5.48 -2.35
C ARG A 35 -0.54 -5.64 -1.80
N LEU A 36 -0.95 -4.76 -0.89
CA LEU A 36 -2.23 -4.84 -0.20
C LEU A 36 -2.97 -3.51 -0.29
N TRP A 37 -4.22 -3.54 -0.73
CA TRP A 37 -5.17 -2.45 -0.54
C TRP A 37 -5.87 -2.61 0.80
N ILE A 38 -6.11 -1.48 1.45
CA ILE A 38 -6.94 -1.38 2.64
C ILE A 38 -8.21 -0.66 2.21
N LEU A 39 -9.34 -1.33 2.41
CA LEU A 39 -10.64 -0.85 1.98
C LEU A 39 -11.53 -0.58 3.19
N ASP A 40 -12.38 0.42 3.06
CA ASP A 40 -13.48 0.65 4.00
C ASP A 40 -14.63 -0.35 3.75
N ASP A 41 -15.69 -0.22 4.54
CA ASP A 41 -16.91 -1.02 4.46
C ASP A 41 -17.69 -0.83 3.15
N GLN A 42 -17.43 0.26 2.42
CA GLN A 42 -18.03 0.56 1.13
C GLN A 42 -17.16 0.07 -0.04
N GLY A 43 -16.01 -0.54 0.23
CA GLY A 43 -15.06 -0.98 -0.79
C GLY A 43 -14.21 0.15 -1.37
N ASN A 44 -14.18 1.33 -0.77
CA ASN A 44 -13.27 2.40 -1.17
C ASN A 44 -11.87 2.12 -0.64
N ARG A 45 -10.85 2.34 -1.48
CA ARG A 45 -9.45 2.21 -1.08
C ARG A 45 -9.05 3.40 -0.20
N ILE A 46 -8.79 3.15 1.08
CA ILE A 46 -8.40 4.15 2.09
C ILE A 46 -6.90 4.12 2.43
N GLY A 47 -6.18 3.11 1.95
CA GLY A 47 -4.75 2.99 2.17
C GLY A 47 -4.15 1.85 1.38
N ALA A 48 -2.82 1.81 1.34
CA ALA A 48 -2.07 0.77 0.70
C ALA A 48 -0.87 0.37 1.56
N MET A 49 -0.54 -0.91 1.54
CA MET A 49 0.67 -1.44 2.14
C MET A 49 1.43 -2.24 1.10
N MET A 50 2.75 -2.12 1.14
CA MET A 50 3.64 -2.86 0.27
C MET A 50 4.78 -3.44 1.07
N TRP A 51 5.09 -4.70 0.79
CA TRP A 51 6.24 -5.38 1.37
C TRP A 51 7.16 -5.82 0.25
N GLY A 52 8.42 -5.42 0.32
CA GLY A 52 9.44 -5.80 -0.63
C GLY A 52 10.79 -6.01 0.02
N GLU A 53 11.77 -6.39 -0.79
CA GLU A 53 13.16 -6.46 -0.35
C GLU A 53 13.81 -5.08 -0.47
N THR A 54 14.43 -4.61 0.59
CA THR A 54 15.30 -3.44 0.48
C THR A 54 16.63 -3.82 -0.15
N HIS A 55 17.17 -2.92 -0.99
CA HIS A 55 18.58 -2.96 -1.38
C HIS A 55 19.55 -2.85 -0.19
N CYS A 56 19.07 -2.51 1.01
CA CYS A 56 19.83 -2.57 2.26
C CYS A 56 19.71 -3.98 2.87
N LYS A 57 20.80 -4.76 2.75
CA LYS A 57 20.92 -6.22 2.95
C LYS A 57 20.60 -6.81 4.34
N LYS A 58 19.89 -6.13 5.25
CA LYS A 58 19.72 -6.69 6.62
C LYS A 58 18.34 -6.63 7.27
N LEU A 59 17.35 -5.92 6.75
CA LEU A 59 16.02 -5.85 7.39
C LEU A 59 14.94 -5.78 6.30
N GLY A 60 14.05 -6.77 6.24
CA GLY A 60 12.86 -6.68 5.39
C GLY A 60 12.06 -5.43 5.77
N THR A 61 11.70 -4.59 4.80
CA THR A 61 11.03 -3.31 5.07
C THR A 61 9.62 -3.35 4.50
N GLY A 62 8.63 -3.19 5.39
CA GLY A 62 7.25 -2.91 5.03
C GLY A 62 7.07 -1.40 4.88
N ILE A 63 6.49 -0.96 3.77
CA ILE A 63 6.08 0.43 3.56
C ILE A 63 4.56 0.50 3.68
N PHE A 64 4.10 1.41 4.53
CA PHE A 64 2.68 1.69 4.73
C PHE A 64 2.39 3.14 4.31
N ALA A 65 1.42 3.32 3.43
CA ALA A 65 0.94 4.63 3.02
C ALA A 65 -0.58 4.70 3.24
N ARG A 66 -1.00 5.64 4.09
CA ARG A 66 -2.41 5.90 4.39
C ARG A 66 -2.84 7.21 3.75
N THR A 67 -4.05 7.25 3.19
CA THR A 67 -4.65 8.49 2.69
C THR A 67 -5.74 8.98 3.65
N HIS A 68 -5.92 10.29 3.73
CA HIS A 68 -7.09 10.95 4.34
C HIS A 68 -8.21 11.23 3.32
N LYS A 69 -7.97 10.95 2.03
CA LYS A 69 -8.91 11.17 0.92
C LYS A 69 -9.12 9.89 0.11
N ASN A 70 -10.37 9.55 -0.18
CA ASN A 70 -10.76 8.37 -0.96
C ASN A 70 -10.03 8.34 -2.32
N VAL A 71 -9.54 7.16 -2.71
CA VAL A 71 -8.92 6.94 -4.02
C VAL A 71 -10.03 6.56 -5.01
N PRO A 72 -10.23 7.28 -6.13
CA PRO A 72 -11.21 6.90 -7.14
C PRO A 72 -10.78 5.61 -7.86
N HIS A 73 -11.78 4.86 -8.33
CA HIS A 73 -11.70 3.53 -8.93
C HIS A 73 -10.84 3.44 -10.19
#